data_AF-A0A9P7G635-F1
#
_entry.id   AF-A0A9P7G635-F1
#
_cell.length_a   1.000
_cell.length_b   1.000
_cell.length_c   1.000
_cell.angle_alpha   90.00
_cell.angle_beta   90.00
_cell.angle_gamma   90.00
#
_symmetry.space_group_name_H-M   'P 1'
#
loop_
_entity.id
_entity.type
_entity.pdbx_description
1 polymer ?
#
loop_
_entity_poly.entity_id
_entity_poly.type
_entity_poly.pdbx_seq_one_letter_code
_entity_poly.pdbx_strand_id
1 'polypeptide(L)'
;MAAVATAVVRDGPKILVHPPASPFAELLRRSKFASYDPAIRQTYSAAPAHAHRGDWGLKRPIALRRKNAFISLTSFEHPAHFTEWNHAENQVRFIRRVEEMGTRPETAVGTPWYKSLGKARTELLLDSDFCPGESGQLKLRREETIEEANTEEVDAKPTTVNLNLLGNKGPGAYGSQRAELPIEKKKRKKWDPMAVYVTANVDAMSKREFARYLAHLRTLHPAFQAHIDSEDSIREKSLYRLAQNADNGYHRKFMMDHMTGEYQNLLGGRLEPQPHPNAALTYARRTALESRLWTKPQPGIVLNTHTDRTGSAEKKYVAAFGGLGALLRHNNASGKVPLLDVSSEEGVDQARVDESIADMRVVPRHGLKLQVPPKVVGSKPQGLKAVSILAEVMTEVKGTQFSQDNPHPLGSAQYVAQAPPTTKSSPKNLAAPRHTPHRARNFVPLRRQNPEKLIATLQGMTKLRGKPVRDDEL
;
A
#
# COMPACT_ATOMS: atom_id res chain seq x y z
N MET A 1 -8.67 18.37 -59.76
CA MET A 1 -7.32 18.19 -59.18
C MET A 1 -7.42 17.18 -58.05
N ALA A 2 -6.92 15.96 -58.26
CA ALA A 2 -6.97 14.87 -57.29
C ALA A 2 -5.71 14.91 -56.40
N ALA A 3 -5.90 15.08 -55.10
CA ALA A 3 -4.81 15.06 -54.12
C ALA A 3 -4.39 13.61 -53.85
N VAL A 4 -3.21 13.23 -54.35
CA VAL A 4 -2.58 11.93 -54.09
C VAL A 4 -2.07 11.94 -52.64
N ALA A 5 -2.76 11.22 -51.76
CA ALA A 5 -2.32 10.99 -50.39
C ALA A 5 -1.16 9.99 -50.39
N THR A 6 0.08 10.48 -50.36
CA THR A 6 1.28 9.66 -50.14
C THR A 6 1.27 9.15 -48.71
N ALA A 7 0.96 7.87 -48.53
CA ALA A 7 1.06 7.18 -47.24
C ALA A 7 2.54 7.10 -46.83
N VAL A 8 2.95 7.92 -45.86
CA VAL A 8 4.26 7.83 -45.24
C VAL A 8 4.29 6.57 -44.39
N VAL A 9 4.88 5.50 -44.93
CA VAL A 9 5.23 4.30 -44.17
C VAL A 9 6.26 4.72 -43.13
N ARG A 10 5.82 4.90 -41.88
CA ARG A 10 6.72 5.13 -40.75
C ARG A 10 7.42 3.80 -40.49
N ASP A 11 8.70 3.72 -40.87
CA ASP A 11 9.60 2.66 -40.43
C ASP A 11 9.42 2.50 -38.91
N GLY A 12 8.95 1.32 -38.50
CA GLY A 12 8.80 1.00 -37.09
C GLY A 12 10.14 1.18 -36.35
N PRO A 13 10.13 1.48 -35.05
CA PRO A 13 11.35 1.64 -34.28
C PRO A 13 12.21 0.38 -34.44
N LYS A 14 13.37 0.51 -35.11
CA LYS A 14 14.34 -0.58 -35.25
C LYS A 14 14.79 -0.96 -33.85
N ILE A 15 14.35 -2.13 -33.38
CA ILE A 15 14.77 -2.68 -32.09
C ILE A 15 16.28 -2.92 -32.20
N LEU A 16 17.06 -2.08 -31.52
CA LEU A 16 18.51 -2.19 -31.50
C LEU A 16 18.85 -3.44 -30.67
N VAL A 17 19.05 -4.56 -31.36
CA VAL A 17 19.48 -5.81 -30.72
C VAL A 17 20.93 -5.60 -30.29
N HIS A 18 21.14 -5.35 -29.00
CA HIS A 18 22.48 -5.30 -28.45
C HIS A 18 23.17 -6.67 -28.66
N PRO A 19 24.47 -6.71 -29.02
CA PRO A 19 25.19 -7.96 -29.14
C PRO A 19 25.10 -8.75 -27.82
N PRO A 20 25.11 -10.09 -27.88
CA PRO A 20 25.00 -10.93 -26.69
C PRO A 20 26.10 -10.54 -25.70
N ALA A 21 25.71 -10.38 -24.43
CA ALA A 21 26.65 -10.02 -23.38
C ALA A 21 27.69 -11.14 -23.21
N SER A 22 28.91 -10.79 -22.77
CA SER A 22 29.90 -11.82 -22.43
C SER A 22 29.35 -12.76 -21.34
N PRO A 23 29.76 -14.04 -21.31
CA PRO A 23 29.26 -15.00 -20.33
C PRO A 23 29.50 -14.53 -18.88
N PHE A 24 30.61 -13.83 -18.63
CA PHE A 24 30.87 -13.20 -17.33
C PHE A 24 29.86 -12.10 -17.00
N ALA A 25 29.50 -11.24 -17.95
CA ALA A 25 28.50 -10.20 -17.73
C ALA A 25 27.12 -10.80 -17.45
N GLU A 26 26.76 -11.93 -18.06
CA GLU A 26 25.54 -12.67 -17.71
C GLU A 26 25.58 -13.24 -16.29
N LEU A 27 26.71 -13.85 -15.88
CA LEU A 27 26.89 -14.33 -14.51
C LEU A 27 26.81 -13.20 -13.49
N LEU A 28 27.43 -12.05 -13.78
CA LEU A 28 27.36 -10.87 -12.93
C LEU A 28 25.93 -10.35 -12.81
N ARG A 29 25.19 -10.23 -13.92
CA ARG A 29 23.77 -9.82 -13.93
C ARG A 29 22.87 -10.76 -13.11
N ARG A 30 23.18 -12.07 -13.09
CA ARG A 30 22.44 -13.08 -12.31
C ARG A 30 22.95 -13.24 -10.88
N SER A 31 24.07 -12.61 -10.54
CA SER A 31 24.66 -12.73 -9.20
C SER A 31 23.76 -12.08 -8.15
N LYS A 32 23.83 -12.57 -6.90
CA LYS A 32 23.15 -11.93 -5.76
C LYS A 32 23.68 -10.52 -5.48
N PHE A 33 24.86 -10.18 -5.98
CA PHE A 33 25.40 -8.83 -5.87
C PHE A 33 24.67 -7.86 -6.81
N ALA A 34 24.25 -8.29 -8.00
CA ALA A 34 23.53 -7.42 -8.93
C ALA A 34 22.13 -7.00 -8.44
N SER A 35 21.56 -7.68 -7.45
CA SER A 35 20.33 -7.22 -6.80
C SER A 35 20.55 -6.09 -5.78
N TYR A 36 21.80 -5.75 -5.46
CA TYR A 36 22.10 -4.62 -4.58
C TYR A 36 21.78 -3.31 -5.30
N ASP A 37 20.83 -2.56 -4.76
CA ASP A 37 20.52 -1.19 -5.15
C ASP A 37 20.67 -0.27 -3.92
N PRO A 38 21.58 0.72 -3.93
CA PRO A 38 21.73 1.65 -2.81
C PRO A 38 20.47 2.50 -2.54
N ALA A 39 19.58 2.65 -3.53
CA ALA A 39 18.31 3.34 -3.36
C ALA A 39 17.28 2.50 -2.60
N ILE A 40 17.52 1.20 -2.42
CA ILE A 40 16.63 0.27 -1.72
C ILE A 40 17.30 -0.17 -0.43
N ARG A 41 16.66 0.12 0.70
CA ARG A 41 17.15 -0.37 1.99
C ARG A 41 16.82 -1.85 2.18
N GLN A 42 17.66 -2.71 1.60
CA GLN A 42 17.56 -4.15 1.73
C GLN A 42 18.29 -4.65 2.99
N THR A 43 17.76 -5.75 3.55
CA THR A 43 18.40 -6.47 4.65
C THR A 43 19.04 -7.74 4.12
N TYR A 44 20.27 -8.00 4.57
CA TYR A 44 21.07 -9.15 4.18
C TYR A 44 21.30 -10.06 5.38
N SER A 45 21.36 -11.35 5.12
CA SER A 45 21.70 -12.39 6.09
C SER A 45 22.79 -13.28 5.50
N ALA A 46 23.63 -13.83 6.37
CA ALA A 46 24.64 -14.81 6.02
C ALA A 46 24.41 -16.10 6.81
N ALA A 47 24.82 -17.23 6.24
CA ALA A 47 24.77 -18.49 6.96
C ALA A 47 25.67 -18.40 8.23
N PRO A 48 25.31 -19.07 9.34
CA PRO A 48 26.00 -18.89 10.62
C PRO A 48 27.52 -19.08 10.58
N ALA A 49 28.01 -20.02 9.76
CA ALA A 49 29.43 -20.30 9.60
C ALA A 49 30.20 -19.15 8.93
N HIS A 50 29.60 -18.51 7.91
CA HIS A 50 30.18 -17.35 7.23
C HIS A 50 30.08 -16.10 8.10
N ALA A 51 28.94 -15.88 8.75
CA ALA A 51 28.73 -14.77 9.67
C ALA A 51 29.77 -14.77 10.81
N HIS A 52 30.11 -15.94 11.37
CA HIS A 52 31.15 -16.06 12.40
C HIS A 52 32.55 -15.60 11.92
N ARG A 53 32.86 -15.78 10.64
CA ARG A 53 34.10 -15.30 10.02
C ARG A 53 34.03 -13.83 9.60
N GLY A 54 32.86 -13.20 9.71
CA GLY A 54 32.62 -11.87 9.17
C GLY A 54 32.43 -11.86 7.65
N ASP A 55 32.22 -13.02 7.03
CA ASP A 55 31.94 -13.13 5.59
C ASP A 55 30.44 -12.98 5.34
N TRP A 56 30.10 -11.93 4.57
CA TRP A 56 28.73 -11.57 4.20
C TRP A 56 28.52 -11.59 2.69
N GLY A 57 29.45 -12.18 1.92
CA GLY A 57 29.45 -12.08 0.46
C GLY A 57 29.72 -10.67 -0.06
N LEU A 58 30.46 -9.87 0.73
CA LEU A 58 30.88 -8.51 0.40
C LEU A 58 32.38 -8.48 0.11
N LYS A 59 32.86 -7.38 -0.46
CA LYS A 59 34.28 -7.21 -0.80
C LYS A 59 35.21 -7.34 0.42
N ARG A 60 34.76 -6.91 1.60
CA ARG A 60 35.52 -6.92 2.85
C ARG A 60 34.71 -7.56 3.97
N PRO A 61 35.36 -8.24 4.93
CA PRO A 61 34.66 -8.83 6.06
C PRO A 61 34.13 -7.75 7.01
N ILE A 62 32.96 -8.00 7.60
CA ILE A 62 32.33 -7.13 8.60
C ILE A 62 32.61 -7.69 10.01
N ALA A 63 32.85 -6.79 10.97
CA ALA A 63 33.16 -7.16 12.37
C ALA A 63 32.01 -7.84 13.14
N LEU A 64 30.81 -7.93 12.54
CA LEU A 64 29.63 -8.55 13.15
C LEU A 64 29.69 -10.08 13.05
N ARG A 65 30.22 -10.74 14.09
CA ARG A 65 30.49 -12.20 14.13
C ARG A 65 29.46 -13.05 14.88
N ARG A 66 28.20 -12.64 14.92
CA ARG A 66 27.14 -13.35 15.67
C ARG A 66 26.21 -14.14 14.75
N LYS A 67 25.67 -15.26 15.25
CA LYS A 67 24.67 -16.09 14.54
C LYS A 67 23.37 -15.31 14.35
N ASN A 68 22.64 -15.60 13.26
CA ASN A 68 21.33 -14.98 12.94
C ASN A 68 21.36 -13.45 12.92
N ALA A 69 22.50 -12.85 12.56
CA ALA A 69 22.60 -11.42 12.37
C ALA A 69 22.00 -11.00 11.03
N PHE A 70 21.48 -9.77 11.02
CA PHE A 70 21.00 -9.09 9.81
C PHE A 70 21.68 -7.73 9.72
N ILE A 71 22.14 -7.39 8.51
CA ILE A 71 22.75 -6.11 8.20
C ILE A 71 21.96 -5.40 7.10
N SER A 72 22.02 -4.07 7.07
CA SER A 72 21.57 -3.28 5.92
C SER A 72 22.73 -2.41 5.46
N LEU A 73 22.98 -2.36 4.15
CA LEU A 73 24.07 -1.59 3.56
C LEU A 73 23.57 -0.21 3.14
N THR A 74 24.32 0.84 3.44
CA THR A 74 24.06 2.20 2.90
C THR A 74 24.86 2.43 1.64
N SER A 75 26.14 2.06 1.66
CA SER A 75 27.05 2.10 0.52
C SER A 75 27.87 0.81 0.49
N PHE A 76 28.14 0.29 -0.71
CA PHE A 76 28.92 -0.94 -0.87
C PHE A 76 30.39 -0.74 -0.48
N GLU A 77 30.98 0.36 -0.93
CA GLU A 77 32.36 0.74 -0.62
C GLU A 77 32.42 2.27 -0.48
N HIS A 78 32.80 2.74 0.71
CA HIS A 78 33.09 4.14 0.96
C HIS A 78 34.46 4.48 0.35
N PRO A 79 34.70 5.72 -0.14
CA PRO A 79 36.02 6.14 -0.64
C PRO A 79 37.19 5.88 0.32
N ALA A 80 36.92 5.88 1.62
CA ALA A 80 37.90 5.51 2.66
C ALA A 80 38.10 4.00 2.84
N HIS A 81 37.71 3.18 1.86
CA HIS A 81 37.96 1.74 1.79
C HIS A 81 37.34 0.90 2.92
N PHE A 82 36.20 1.32 3.46
CA PHE A 82 35.38 0.51 4.36
C PHE A 82 33.96 0.36 3.81
N THR A 83 33.23 -0.65 4.29
CA THR A 83 31.82 -0.86 3.92
C THR A 83 30.94 -0.27 5.00
N GLU A 84 30.04 0.65 4.64
CA GLU A 84 29.07 1.20 5.58
C GLU A 84 27.88 0.27 5.74
N TRP A 85 27.64 -0.15 6.98
CA TRP A 85 26.55 -1.05 7.30
C TRP A 85 25.86 -0.64 8.60
N ASN A 86 24.60 -1.02 8.74
CA ASN A 86 23.80 -0.82 9.94
C ASN A 86 23.21 -2.15 10.42
N HIS A 87 22.98 -2.26 11.73
CA HIS A 87 22.22 -3.39 12.29
C HIS A 87 20.76 -3.34 11.83
N ALA A 88 20.29 -4.44 11.22
CA ALA A 88 18.93 -4.55 10.70
C ALA A 88 18.07 -5.59 11.45
N GLU A 89 18.60 -6.17 12.53
CA GLU A 89 17.91 -7.22 13.29
C GLU A 89 16.54 -6.78 13.82
N ASN A 90 16.45 -5.56 14.36
CA ASN A 90 15.18 -5.01 14.83
C ASN A 90 14.13 -4.96 13.71
N GLN A 91 14.56 -4.80 12.45
CA GLN A 91 13.65 -4.76 11.30
C GLN A 91 13.06 -6.12 10.99
N VAL A 92 13.93 -7.13 10.91
CA VAL A 92 13.52 -8.51 10.64
C VAL A 92 12.69 -9.08 11.79
N ARG A 93 13.11 -8.85 13.05
CA ARG A 93 12.36 -9.31 14.23
C ARG A 93 11.01 -8.61 14.35
N PHE A 94 10.90 -7.35 13.97
CA PHE A 94 9.62 -6.65 13.95
C PHE A 94 8.65 -7.28 12.96
N ILE A 95 9.08 -7.53 11.72
CA ILE A 95 8.23 -8.15 10.69
C ILE A 95 7.78 -9.54 11.16
N ARG A 96 8.69 -10.37 11.69
CA ARG A 96 8.34 -11.69 12.25
C ARG A 96 7.33 -11.60 13.39
N ARG A 97 7.51 -10.68 14.34
CA ARG A 97 6.54 -10.45 15.41
C ARG A 97 5.17 -10.05 14.87
N VAL A 98 5.12 -9.25 13.81
CA VAL A 98 3.84 -8.90 13.16
C VAL A 98 3.18 -10.12 12.50
N GLU A 99 3.95 -10.98 11.86
CA GLU A 99 3.44 -12.24 11.30
C GLU A 99 2.94 -13.20 12.40
N GLU A 100 3.67 -13.29 13.51
CA GLU A 100 3.34 -14.12 14.69
C GLU A 100 2.06 -13.63 15.40
N MET A 101 1.81 -12.32 15.42
CA MET A 101 0.52 -11.77 15.89
C MET A 101 -0.66 -12.27 15.03
N GLY A 102 -0.39 -12.72 13.80
CA GLY A 102 -1.34 -13.34 12.89
C GLY A 102 -2.58 -12.50 12.65
N THR A 103 -2.41 -11.18 12.62
CA THR A 103 -3.48 -10.22 12.34
C THR A 103 -3.24 -9.53 11.02
N ARG A 104 -4.32 -9.20 10.32
CA ARG A 104 -4.25 -8.46 9.07
C ARG A 104 -4.06 -6.97 9.37
N PRO A 105 -2.94 -6.35 8.96
CA PRO A 105 -2.82 -4.91 9.01
C PRO A 105 -3.75 -4.26 7.99
N GLU A 106 -4.44 -3.24 8.45
CA GLU A 106 -5.31 -2.39 7.66
C GLU A 106 -4.67 -1.02 7.48
N THR A 107 -4.99 -0.36 6.38
CA THR A 107 -4.55 1.02 6.17
C THR A 107 -5.49 1.96 6.90
N ALA A 108 -4.96 2.89 7.69
CA ALA A 108 -5.77 3.89 8.37
C ALA A 108 -6.42 4.83 7.35
N VAL A 109 -7.76 4.89 7.35
CA VAL A 109 -8.54 5.74 6.45
C VAL A 109 -8.20 7.21 6.67
N GLY A 110 -8.05 7.97 5.58
CA GLY A 110 -7.78 9.41 5.62
C GLY A 110 -6.29 9.78 5.73
N THR A 111 -5.40 8.79 5.87
CA THR A 111 -3.96 9.03 5.83
C THR A 111 -3.47 9.31 4.40
N PRO A 112 -2.34 10.03 4.23
CA PRO A 112 -1.74 10.23 2.92
C PRO A 112 -1.45 8.91 2.19
N TRP A 113 -1.04 7.88 2.94
CA TRP A 113 -0.82 6.54 2.39
C TRP A 113 -2.10 5.92 1.85
N TYR A 114 -3.21 6.01 2.59
CA TYR A 114 -4.51 5.53 2.11
C TYR A 114 -4.93 6.19 0.79
N LYS A 115 -4.64 7.49 0.65
CA LYS A 115 -4.90 8.23 -0.58
C LYS A 115 -4.01 7.79 -1.74
N SER A 116 -2.76 7.39 -1.46
CA SER A 116 -1.83 6.90 -2.49
C SER A 116 -2.12 5.50 -3.01
N LEU A 117 -2.99 4.72 -2.36
CA LEU A 117 -3.27 3.37 -2.79
C LEU A 117 -3.97 3.29 -4.16
N GLY A 118 -4.71 4.31 -4.57
CA GLY A 118 -5.45 4.27 -5.84
C GLY A 118 -6.34 3.02 -5.94
N LYS A 119 -6.19 2.23 -7.01
CA LYS A 119 -6.91 0.95 -7.23
C LYS A 119 -6.63 -0.09 -6.14
N ALA A 120 -5.40 -0.13 -5.64
CA ALA A 120 -4.98 -1.08 -4.61
C ALA A 120 -5.84 -1.01 -3.34
N ARG A 121 -6.51 0.14 -3.10
CA ARG A 121 -7.42 0.33 -1.97
C ARG A 121 -8.60 -0.64 -2.00
N THR A 122 -9.21 -0.82 -3.17
CA THR A 122 -10.47 -1.56 -3.35
C THR A 122 -10.23 -2.89 -4.02
N GLU A 123 -9.32 -2.93 -4.98
CA GLU A 123 -9.01 -4.12 -5.73
C GLU A 123 -8.23 -5.08 -4.85
N LEU A 124 -8.67 -6.34 -4.89
CA LEU A 124 -7.91 -7.42 -4.31
C LEU A 124 -6.62 -7.50 -5.14
N LEU A 125 -5.51 -6.97 -4.62
CA LEU A 125 -4.17 -7.32 -5.12
C LEU A 125 -3.95 -8.81 -4.83
N LEU A 126 -4.49 -9.64 -5.71
CA LEU A 126 -4.11 -11.03 -5.85
C LEU A 126 -2.74 -10.98 -6.53
N ASP A 127 -1.70 -11.24 -5.74
CA ASP A 127 -0.31 -11.36 -6.19
C ASP A 127 -0.06 -12.65 -7.00
N SER A 128 -1.13 -13.33 -7.40
CA SER A 128 -1.04 -14.48 -8.27
C SER A 128 -1.09 -13.98 -9.70
N ASP A 129 0.09 -13.72 -10.28
CA ASP A 129 0.28 -13.60 -11.73
C ASP A 129 -0.23 -14.85 -12.49
N PHE A 130 -0.50 -15.94 -11.77
CA PHE A 130 -1.07 -17.19 -12.27
C PHE A 130 -2.60 -17.24 -12.21
N CYS A 131 -3.26 -16.28 -11.56
CA CYS A 131 -4.69 -16.10 -11.76
C CYS A 131 -4.86 -15.21 -13.01
N PRO A 132 -5.39 -15.73 -14.14
CA PRO A 132 -5.77 -14.85 -15.24
C PRO A 132 -6.71 -13.79 -14.69
N GLY A 133 -6.24 -12.54 -14.64
CA GLY A 133 -6.80 -11.50 -13.80
C GLY A 133 -8.31 -11.32 -13.99
N GLU A 134 -9.07 -11.53 -12.91
CA GLU A 134 -10.50 -11.21 -12.82
C GLU A 134 -10.81 -9.71 -12.99
N SER A 135 -9.78 -8.86 -13.14
CA SER A 135 -9.97 -7.46 -13.58
C SER A 135 -10.47 -7.37 -15.02
N GLY A 136 -10.22 -8.40 -15.82
CA GLY A 136 -11.12 -8.70 -16.91
C GLY A 136 -12.38 -9.21 -16.26
N GLN A 137 -13.43 -8.38 -16.19
CA GLN A 137 -14.77 -8.91 -16.02
C GLN A 137 -14.88 -10.06 -17.03
N LEU A 138 -14.72 -11.31 -16.58
CA LEU A 138 -15.57 -12.39 -17.01
C LEU A 138 -16.95 -11.86 -16.66
N LYS A 139 -17.47 -11.03 -17.57
CA LYS A 139 -18.84 -11.17 -17.98
C LYS A 139 -18.90 -12.64 -18.35
N LEU A 140 -19.18 -13.49 -17.34
CA LEU A 140 -20.16 -14.54 -17.51
C LEU A 140 -21.17 -13.86 -18.40
N ARG A 141 -21.13 -14.22 -19.69
CA ARG A 141 -22.09 -13.80 -20.69
C ARG A 141 -23.39 -14.10 -19.98
N ARG A 142 -23.99 -13.07 -19.37
CA ARG A 142 -25.31 -13.19 -18.82
C ARG A 142 -26.09 -13.57 -20.07
N GLU A 143 -26.71 -14.74 -20.01
CA GLU A 143 -27.42 -15.41 -21.09
C GLU A 143 -28.65 -14.60 -21.54
N GLU A 144 -28.50 -13.28 -21.71
CA GLU A 144 -29.53 -12.36 -22.18
C GLU A 144 -29.63 -12.40 -23.71
N THR A 145 -29.27 -13.51 -24.34
CA THR A 145 -29.55 -13.81 -25.76
C THR A 145 -29.40 -15.31 -26.03
N ILE A 146 -30.06 -16.16 -25.23
CA ILE A 146 -30.39 -17.52 -25.68
C ILE A 146 -31.67 -17.53 -26.54
N GLU A 147 -32.46 -16.44 -26.56
CA GLU A 147 -33.69 -16.40 -27.37
C GLU A 147 -33.46 -16.08 -28.86
N GLU A 148 -32.28 -15.61 -29.27
CA GLU A 148 -31.97 -15.31 -30.69
C GLU A 148 -31.03 -16.32 -31.38
N ALA A 149 -30.53 -17.32 -30.65
CA ALA A 149 -29.57 -18.31 -31.18
C ALA A 149 -30.20 -19.67 -31.56
N ASN A 150 -31.53 -19.78 -31.60
CA ASN A 150 -32.24 -21.02 -31.99
C ASN A 150 -32.38 -21.24 -33.51
N THR A 151 -31.58 -20.59 -34.37
CA THR A 151 -31.72 -20.76 -35.83
C THR A 151 -30.43 -20.99 -36.62
N GLU A 152 -29.28 -21.24 -35.99
CA GLU A 152 -28.10 -21.71 -36.71
C GLU A 152 -27.44 -22.89 -35.98
N GLU A 153 -27.74 -24.09 -36.47
CA GLU A 153 -26.94 -25.30 -36.25
C GLU A 153 -25.53 -25.05 -36.77
N VAL A 154 -24.64 -24.61 -35.88
CA VAL A 154 -23.20 -24.57 -36.16
C VAL A 154 -22.58 -25.84 -35.57
N ASP A 155 -22.28 -26.78 -36.44
CA ASP A 155 -21.49 -27.98 -36.18
C ASP A 155 -20.22 -27.64 -35.37
N ALA A 156 -20.26 -27.92 -34.07
CA ALA A 156 -19.12 -27.81 -33.18
C ALA A 156 -18.11 -28.93 -33.49
N LYS A 157 -17.30 -28.73 -34.53
CA LYS A 157 -16.12 -29.57 -34.77
C LYS A 157 -15.17 -29.43 -33.57
N PRO A 158 -14.71 -30.54 -32.97
CA PRO A 158 -13.75 -30.49 -31.88
C PRO A 158 -12.47 -29.82 -32.39
N THR A 159 -12.11 -28.70 -31.77
CA THR A 159 -10.86 -28.00 -32.08
C THR A 159 -9.71 -28.93 -31.71
N THR A 160 -9.15 -29.61 -32.69
CA THR A 160 -7.97 -30.45 -32.54
C THR A 160 -6.81 -29.56 -32.07
N VAL A 161 -6.43 -29.71 -30.80
CA VAL A 161 -5.29 -29.02 -30.22
C VAL A 161 -4.03 -29.52 -30.93
N ASN A 162 -3.41 -28.64 -31.72
CA ASN A 162 -2.18 -28.97 -32.46
C ASN A 162 -1.02 -29.19 -31.47
N LEU A 163 -0.76 -30.45 -31.13
CA LEU A 163 0.31 -30.88 -30.21
C LEU A 163 1.72 -30.53 -30.71
N ASN A 164 1.88 -30.30 -32.01
CA ASN A 164 3.16 -29.93 -32.63
C ASN A 164 3.65 -28.51 -32.27
N LEU A 165 2.82 -27.71 -31.59
CA LEU A 165 3.18 -26.38 -31.08
C LEU A 165 3.58 -26.40 -29.60
N LEU A 166 3.45 -27.53 -28.89
CA LEU A 166 3.98 -27.66 -27.53
C LEU A 166 5.51 -27.83 -27.59
N GLY A 167 6.25 -26.80 -27.20
CA GLY A 167 7.72 -26.86 -27.06
C GLY A 167 8.47 -25.81 -27.89
N ASN A 168 7.83 -25.24 -28.92
CA ASN A 168 8.29 -23.97 -29.46
C ASN A 168 8.04 -22.92 -28.39
N LYS A 169 9.09 -22.22 -27.92
CA LYS A 169 9.00 -21.07 -27.01
C LYS A 169 7.78 -20.24 -27.42
N GLY A 170 6.70 -20.33 -26.64
CA GLY A 170 5.47 -19.59 -26.95
C GLY A 170 5.84 -18.14 -27.20
N PRO A 171 5.16 -17.43 -28.13
CA PRO A 171 5.52 -16.07 -28.52
C PRO A 171 5.44 -15.12 -27.32
N GLY A 172 6.50 -15.04 -26.52
CA GLY A 172 6.69 -14.10 -25.40
C GLY A 172 5.55 -13.95 -24.38
N ALA A 173 4.49 -14.76 -24.42
CA ALA A 173 3.24 -14.51 -23.69
C ALA A 173 3.24 -15.12 -22.27
N TYR A 174 4.41 -15.25 -21.66
CA TYR A 174 4.51 -15.43 -20.21
C TYR A 174 4.40 -14.05 -19.57
N GLY A 175 3.15 -13.66 -19.36
CA GLY A 175 2.72 -12.38 -18.86
C GLY A 175 1.28 -12.23 -19.33
N SER A 176 0.35 -12.00 -18.42
CA SER A 176 -1.02 -11.68 -18.79
C SER A 176 -0.94 -10.52 -19.80
N GLN A 177 -1.26 -10.78 -21.07
CA GLN A 177 -1.46 -9.69 -22.02
C GLN A 177 -2.53 -8.84 -21.36
N ARG A 178 -2.14 -7.66 -20.92
CA ARG A 178 -3.02 -6.73 -20.22
C ARG A 178 -4.20 -6.58 -21.15
N ALA A 179 -5.35 -7.14 -20.77
CA ALA A 179 -6.54 -7.07 -21.60
C ALA A 179 -6.70 -5.60 -21.94
N GLU A 180 -6.61 -5.27 -23.23
CA GLU A 180 -6.82 -3.91 -23.69
C GLU A 180 -8.16 -3.51 -23.10
N LEU A 181 -8.14 -2.55 -22.17
CA LEU A 181 -9.37 -2.07 -21.56
C LEU A 181 -10.32 -1.77 -22.72
N PRO A 182 -11.52 -2.36 -22.79
CA PRO A 182 -12.37 -2.25 -23.96
C PRO A 182 -12.55 -0.77 -24.29
N ILE A 183 -11.87 -0.28 -25.33
CA ILE A 183 -12.10 1.04 -25.90
C ILE A 183 -13.37 0.92 -26.76
N GLU A 184 -14.43 0.31 -26.21
CA GLU A 184 -15.70 0.29 -26.90
C GLU A 184 -16.24 1.72 -26.86
N LYS A 185 -16.21 2.36 -28.03
CA LYS A 185 -16.79 3.68 -28.34
C LYS A 185 -18.32 3.76 -28.10
N LYS A 186 -18.94 2.73 -27.50
CA LYS A 186 -20.36 2.68 -27.19
C LYS A 186 -20.67 3.62 -26.03
N LYS A 187 -21.10 4.85 -26.37
CA LYS A 187 -21.74 5.84 -25.51
C LYS A 187 -21.26 5.78 -24.06
N ARG A 188 -20.11 6.42 -23.79
CA ARG A 188 -19.54 6.70 -22.45
C ARG A 188 -20.58 7.39 -21.55
N LYS A 189 -21.55 6.63 -21.03
CA LYS A 189 -22.56 7.13 -20.10
C LYS A 189 -21.89 7.25 -18.75
N LYS A 190 -21.53 8.49 -18.42
CA LYS A 190 -21.00 8.96 -17.13
C LYS A 190 -19.55 8.57 -16.89
N TRP A 191 -18.68 9.59 -16.81
CA TRP A 191 -17.30 9.49 -16.32
C TRP A 191 -17.29 8.64 -15.05
N ASP A 192 -16.59 7.51 -15.06
CA ASP A 192 -16.43 6.69 -13.87
C ASP A 192 -15.36 7.36 -12.98
N PRO A 193 -15.74 7.97 -11.84
CA PRO A 193 -14.80 8.65 -10.95
C PRO A 193 -13.74 7.71 -10.38
N MET A 194 -13.93 6.39 -10.54
CA MET A 194 -13.02 5.34 -10.14
C MET A 194 -11.99 4.97 -11.23
N ALA A 195 -12.02 5.54 -12.43
CA ALA A 195 -10.96 5.28 -13.43
C ALA A 195 -9.66 6.09 -13.17
N VAL A 196 -9.62 6.91 -12.11
CA VAL A 196 -8.67 8.03 -11.90
C VAL A 196 -7.23 7.63 -11.54
N TYR A 197 -6.83 6.36 -11.65
CA TYR A 197 -5.68 5.89 -10.86
C TYR A 197 -4.33 5.80 -11.58
N VAL A 198 -4.28 6.13 -12.87
CA VAL A 198 -3.02 6.10 -13.65
C VAL A 198 -2.26 7.44 -13.57
N THR A 199 -2.81 8.44 -12.88
CA THR A 199 -2.17 9.74 -12.67
C THR A 199 -1.30 9.75 -11.42
N ALA A 200 -0.21 10.52 -11.44
CA ALA A 200 0.65 10.69 -10.28
C ALA A 200 -0.12 11.25 -9.07
N ASN A 201 0.08 10.69 -7.89
CA ASN A 201 -0.63 11.13 -6.69
C ASN A 201 -0.08 12.45 -6.16
N VAL A 202 -0.72 13.56 -6.53
CA VAL A 202 -0.36 14.93 -6.13
C VAL A 202 -0.36 15.11 -4.61
N ASP A 203 -1.30 14.48 -3.90
CA ASP A 203 -1.42 14.60 -2.44
C ASP A 203 -0.23 13.99 -1.69
N ALA A 204 0.51 13.07 -2.32
CA ALA A 204 1.67 12.41 -1.74
C ALA A 204 3.01 13.07 -2.13
N MET A 205 3.01 14.03 -3.04
CA MET A 205 4.25 14.68 -3.49
C MET A 205 4.77 15.66 -2.44
N SER A 206 6.09 15.67 -2.25
CA SER A 206 6.76 16.78 -1.58
C SER A 206 6.64 18.06 -2.41
N LYS A 207 6.81 19.23 -1.79
CA LYS A 207 6.77 20.54 -2.50
C LYS A 207 7.72 20.60 -3.70
N ARG A 208 8.89 19.97 -3.59
CA ARG A 208 9.90 19.92 -4.67
C ARG A 208 9.50 18.99 -5.79
N GLU A 209 8.98 17.79 -5.46
CA GLU A 209 8.45 16.85 -6.45
C GLU A 209 7.25 17.46 -7.19
N PHE A 210 6.38 18.15 -6.46
CA PHE A 210 5.25 18.87 -7.03
C PHE A 210 5.70 19.98 -7.99
N ALA A 211 6.72 20.77 -7.65
CA ALA A 211 7.26 21.78 -8.57
C ALA A 211 7.84 21.17 -9.86
N ARG A 212 8.54 20.03 -9.76
CA ARG A 212 9.03 19.27 -10.93
C ARG A 212 7.87 18.73 -11.76
N TYR A 213 6.84 18.21 -11.10
CA TYR A 213 5.63 17.74 -11.75
C TYR A 213 4.93 18.88 -12.50
N LEU A 214 4.80 20.07 -11.91
CA LEU A 214 4.26 21.25 -12.59
C LEU A 214 5.11 21.67 -13.80
N ALA A 215 6.43 21.62 -13.70
CA ALA A 215 7.31 21.90 -14.84
C ALA A 215 7.08 20.90 -15.98
N HIS A 216 6.92 19.61 -15.65
CA HIS A 216 6.57 18.58 -16.62
C HIS A 216 5.18 18.80 -17.24
N LEU A 217 4.17 19.16 -16.44
CA LEU A 217 2.83 19.49 -16.97
C LEU A 217 2.87 20.65 -17.97
N ARG A 218 3.74 21.65 -17.75
CA ARG A 218 3.94 22.75 -18.71
C ARG A 218 4.50 22.25 -20.04
N THR A 219 5.37 21.24 -20.04
CA THR A 219 5.88 20.65 -21.29
C THR A 219 4.79 19.90 -22.08
N LEU A 220 3.75 19.43 -21.39
CA LEU A 220 2.60 18.74 -22.01
C LEU A 220 1.52 19.70 -22.53
N HIS A 221 1.69 21.02 -22.35
CA HIS A 221 0.68 22.01 -22.74
C HIS A 221 0.32 21.97 -24.24
N PRO A 222 1.27 21.86 -25.19
CA PRO A 222 0.93 21.78 -26.62
C PRO A 222 0.13 20.50 -26.95
N ALA A 223 0.48 19.37 -26.33
CA ALA A 223 -0.25 18.11 -26.49
C ALA A 223 -1.68 18.21 -25.92
N PHE A 224 -1.85 18.95 -24.83
CA PHE A 224 -3.18 19.21 -24.26
C PHE A 224 -4.04 20.10 -25.16
N GLN A 225 -3.45 21.12 -25.79
CA GLN A 225 -4.15 21.95 -26.78
C GLN A 225 -4.63 21.10 -27.96
N ALA A 226 -3.74 20.25 -28.53
CA ALA A 226 -4.12 19.33 -29.59
C ALA A 226 -5.25 18.36 -29.17
N HIS A 227 -5.25 17.91 -27.90
CA HIS A 227 -6.33 17.08 -27.37
C HIS A 227 -7.67 17.83 -27.30
N ILE A 228 -7.66 19.10 -26.87
CA ILE A 228 -8.87 19.95 -26.87
C ILE A 228 -9.37 20.20 -28.29
N ASP A 229 -8.48 20.48 -29.23
CA ASP A 229 -8.83 20.75 -30.63
C ASP A 229 -9.43 19.52 -31.31
N SER A 230 -9.07 18.31 -30.86
CA SER A 230 -9.64 17.04 -31.33
C SER A 230 -11.05 16.75 -30.82
N GLU A 231 -11.51 17.44 -29.78
CA GLU A 231 -12.82 17.20 -29.15
C GLU A 231 -13.84 18.26 -29.59
N ASP A 232 -14.68 17.92 -30.57
CA ASP A 232 -15.62 18.83 -31.25
C ASP A 232 -16.49 19.65 -30.28
N SER A 233 -16.90 19.07 -29.16
CA SER A 233 -17.75 19.72 -28.14
C SER A 233 -17.09 20.90 -27.39
N ILE A 234 -15.77 21.05 -27.54
CA ILE A 234 -14.92 21.96 -26.78
C ILE A 234 -14.24 22.98 -27.69
N ARG A 235 -14.05 22.63 -28.97
CA ARG A 235 -13.28 23.41 -29.95
C ARG A 235 -13.64 24.90 -30.02
N GLU A 236 -14.91 25.26 -29.80
CA GLU A 236 -15.38 26.65 -29.84
C GLU A 236 -15.20 27.43 -28.52
N LYS A 237 -14.83 26.74 -27.43
CA LYS A 237 -14.74 27.35 -26.09
C LYS A 237 -13.30 27.76 -25.80
N SER A 238 -13.10 29.00 -25.36
CA SER A 238 -11.77 29.46 -24.93
C SER A 238 -11.25 28.66 -23.74
N LEU A 239 -9.93 28.43 -23.69
CA LEU A 239 -9.25 27.71 -22.58
C LEU A 239 -9.59 28.32 -21.21
N TYR A 240 -9.70 29.66 -21.15
CA TYR A 240 -10.09 30.36 -19.93
C TYR A 240 -11.49 29.94 -19.46
N ARG A 241 -12.48 29.86 -20.36
CA ARG A 241 -13.85 29.44 -20.01
C ARG A 241 -13.90 27.99 -19.56
N LEU A 242 -13.05 27.13 -20.14
CA LEU A 242 -12.93 25.73 -19.71
C LEU A 242 -12.30 25.61 -18.33
N ALA A 243 -11.30 26.45 -18.01
CA ALA A 243 -10.63 26.46 -16.72
C ALA A 243 -11.54 26.93 -15.58
N GLN A 244 -12.48 27.85 -15.86
CA GLN A 244 -13.47 28.31 -14.86
C GLN A 244 -14.48 27.23 -14.47
N ASN A 245 -14.72 26.25 -15.35
CA ASN A 245 -15.65 25.16 -15.10
C ASN A 245 -14.91 23.95 -14.50
N ALA A 246 -14.79 23.93 -13.17
CA ALA A 246 -14.13 22.83 -12.45
C ALA A 246 -14.73 21.44 -12.75
N ASP A 247 -16.02 21.39 -13.10
CA ASP A 247 -16.78 20.16 -13.35
C ASP A 247 -16.43 19.48 -14.67
N ASN A 248 -15.80 20.20 -15.61
CA ASN A 248 -15.57 19.70 -16.95
C ASN A 248 -14.54 18.56 -17.03
N GLY A 249 -13.63 18.45 -16.05
CA GLY A 249 -12.72 17.29 -15.93
C GLY A 249 -11.77 17.03 -17.12
N TYR A 250 -11.74 17.86 -18.17
CA TYR A 250 -10.98 17.60 -19.40
C TYR A 250 -9.48 17.41 -19.16
N HIS A 251 -8.88 18.20 -18.27
CA HIS A 251 -7.48 18.02 -17.90
C HIS A 251 -7.22 16.64 -17.29
N ARG A 252 -8.15 16.10 -16.48
CA ARG A 252 -8.01 14.76 -15.89
C ARG A 252 -8.10 13.69 -16.96
N LYS A 253 -9.05 13.84 -17.89
CA LYS A 253 -9.20 12.93 -19.03
C LYS A 253 -7.94 12.90 -19.88
N PHE A 254 -7.41 14.06 -20.28
CA PHE A 254 -6.14 14.16 -20.99
C PHE A 254 -4.99 13.48 -20.24
N MET A 255 -4.83 13.77 -18.95
CA MET A 255 -3.76 13.16 -18.15
C MET A 255 -3.92 11.64 -18.06
N MET A 256 -5.14 11.12 -17.95
CA MET A 256 -5.37 9.68 -17.97
C MET A 256 -5.02 9.08 -19.32
N ASP A 257 -5.48 9.66 -20.42
CA ASP A 257 -5.22 9.14 -21.77
C ASP A 257 -3.71 9.18 -22.07
N HIS A 258 -3.04 10.28 -21.74
CA HIS A 258 -1.59 10.43 -21.89
C HIS A 258 -0.81 9.38 -21.08
N MET A 259 -1.10 9.26 -19.78
CA MET A 259 -0.41 8.30 -18.91
C MET A 259 -0.73 6.86 -19.32
N THR A 260 -1.98 6.57 -19.72
CA THR A 260 -2.37 5.24 -20.20
C THR A 260 -1.60 4.88 -21.46
N GLY A 261 -1.43 5.80 -22.40
CA GLY A 261 -0.59 5.60 -23.57
C GLY A 261 0.88 5.33 -23.20
N GLU A 262 1.41 6.04 -22.19
CA GLU A 262 2.77 5.81 -21.70
C GLU A 262 2.95 4.43 -21.04
N TYR A 263 1.95 3.92 -20.31
CA TYR A 263 2.00 2.58 -19.69
C TYR A 263 1.63 1.44 -20.64
N GLN A 264 0.85 1.72 -21.69
CA GLN A 264 0.55 0.75 -22.75
C GLN A 264 1.73 0.58 -23.70
N ASN A 265 2.63 1.56 -23.77
CA ASN A 265 3.84 1.44 -24.56
C ASN A 265 4.75 0.36 -23.97
N LEU A 266 4.73 -0.84 -24.57
CA LEU A 266 5.56 -1.98 -24.19
C LEU A 266 7.06 -1.65 -24.23
N LEU A 267 7.47 -0.72 -25.11
CA LEU A 267 8.86 -0.25 -25.21
C LEU A 267 9.19 0.82 -24.15
N GLY A 268 8.17 1.45 -23.56
CA GLY A 268 8.32 2.59 -22.65
C GLY A 268 8.97 2.25 -21.31
N GLY A 269 9.07 0.97 -20.96
CA GLY A 269 9.70 0.50 -19.71
C GLY A 269 9.08 1.06 -18.43
N ARG A 270 7.95 1.78 -18.52
CA ARG A 270 7.28 2.40 -17.37
C ARG A 270 6.37 1.37 -16.71
N LEU A 271 6.51 1.25 -15.40
CA LEU A 271 5.70 0.37 -14.57
C LEU A 271 4.68 1.17 -13.80
N GLU A 272 3.42 0.75 -13.83
CA GLU A 272 2.37 1.37 -13.04
C GLU A 272 2.65 1.13 -11.55
N PRO A 273 2.74 2.18 -10.72
CA PRO A 273 2.95 1.99 -9.30
C PRO A 273 1.69 1.40 -8.66
N GLN A 274 1.78 0.15 -8.21
CA GLN A 274 0.72 -0.51 -7.44
C GLN A 274 1.19 -0.72 -5.99
N PRO A 275 1.08 0.30 -5.12
CA PRO A 275 1.51 0.16 -3.73
C PRO A 275 0.63 -0.85 -2.99
N HIS A 276 1.27 -1.76 -2.24
CA HIS A 276 0.55 -2.73 -1.44
C HIS A 276 -0.22 -2.04 -0.28
N PRO A 277 -1.49 -2.37 0.01
CA PRO A 277 -2.31 -1.66 0.99
C PRO A 277 -1.66 -1.52 2.37
N ASN A 278 -1.08 -2.61 2.85
CA ASN A 278 -0.39 -2.66 4.13
C ASN A 278 1.13 -2.44 4.02
N ALA A 279 1.61 -1.90 2.90
CA ALA A 279 3.03 -1.67 2.61
C ALA A 279 3.91 -2.92 2.79
N ALA A 280 3.40 -4.08 2.34
CA ALA A 280 4.05 -5.38 2.43
C ALA A 280 4.41 -5.82 3.86
N LEU A 281 3.70 -5.33 4.87
CA LEU A 281 3.93 -5.76 6.26
C LEU A 281 3.54 -7.24 6.46
N THR A 282 2.53 -7.70 5.73
CA THR A 282 2.22 -9.12 5.58
C THR A 282 1.51 -9.38 4.26
N TYR A 283 1.81 -10.51 3.64
CA TYR A 283 1.09 -10.99 2.46
C TYR A 283 -0.08 -11.92 2.84
N ALA A 284 -0.07 -12.45 4.07
CA ALA A 284 -1.12 -13.33 4.55
C ALA A 284 -2.42 -12.57 4.76
N ARG A 285 -3.47 -12.99 4.06
CA ARG A 285 -4.82 -12.44 4.18
C ARG A 285 -5.62 -13.19 5.23
N ARG A 286 -5.20 -13.06 6.49
CA ARG A 286 -5.94 -13.69 7.59
C ARG A 286 -7.29 -13.01 7.78
N THR A 287 -8.35 -13.80 7.83
CA THR A 287 -9.66 -13.25 8.21
C THR A 287 -9.67 -12.91 9.71
N ALA A 288 -10.58 -12.04 10.14
CA ALA A 288 -10.75 -11.75 11.57
C ALA A 288 -11.09 -13.02 12.37
N LEU A 289 -11.78 -13.98 11.74
CA LEU A 289 -12.14 -15.26 12.32
C LEU A 289 -10.90 -16.17 12.46
N GLU A 290 -10.11 -16.33 11.40
CA GLU A 290 -8.85 -17.10 11.45
C GLU A 290 -7.88 -16.52 12.47
N SER A 291 -7.75 -15.19 12.48
CA SER A 291 -6.93 -14.48 13.47
C SER A 291 -7.40 -14.85 14.88
N ARG A 292 -8.71 -14.87 15.13
CA ARG A 292 -9.28 -15.22 16.44
C ARG A 292 -9.03 -16.68 16.84
N LEU A 293 -9.13 -17.62 15.91
CA LEU A 293 -9.12 -19.06 16.21
C LEU A 293 -7.72 -19.65 16.27
N TRP A 294 -6.84 -19.22 15.38
CA TRP A 294 -5.56 -19.89 15.15
C TRP A 294 -4.36 -19.12 15.69
N THR A 295 -4.50 -17.82 15.95
CA THR A 295 -3.44 -17.13 16.67
C THR A 295 -3.47 -17.55 18.13
N LYS A 296 -2.31 -17.66 18.75
CA LYS A 296 -2.19 -17.80 20.19
C LYS A 296 -2.02 -16.40 20.79
N PRO A 297 -2.48 -16.14 22.02
CA PRO A 297 -2.10 -14.88 22.64
C PRO A 297 -0.58 -14.84 22.77
N GLN A 298 -0.04 -13.63 22.73
CA GLN A 298 1.38 -13.40 22.96
C GLN A 298 1.56 -12.59 24.24
N PRO A 299 2.62 -12.81 25.01
CA PRO A 299 2.87 -12.02 26.20
C PRO A 299 3.11 -10.55 25.82
N GLY A 300 2.49 -9.65 26.57
CA GLY A 300 2.70 -8.21 26.51
C GLY A 300 2.77 -7.60 27.91
N ILE A 301 3.27 -6.37 28.01
CA ILE A 301 3.43 -5.67 29.29
C ILE A 301 2.55 -4.42 29.28
N VAL A 302 1.69 -4.25 30.27
CA VAL A 302 0.93 -3.00 30.45
C VAL A 302 1.87 -1.95 31.03
N LEU A 303 2.15 -0.89 30.28
CA LEU A 303 3.15 0.11 30.65
C LEU A 303 2.57 1.22 31.52
N ASN A 304 1.66 2.04 30.97
CA ASN A 304 1.17 3.22 31.66
C ASN A 304 -0.30 3.53 31.35
N THR A 305 -0.89 4.40 32.17
CA THR A 305 -2.20 5.00 31.91
C THR A 305 -2.09 6.04 30.79
N HIS A 306 -2.89 5.89 29.74
CA HIS A 306 -2.99 6.84 28.65
C HIS A 306 -3.99 7.94 29.01
N THR A 307 -3.50 9.15 29.27
CA THR A 307 -4.34 10.31 29.54
C THR A 307 -4.77 10.94 28.22
N ASP A 308 -6.00 10.63 27.79
CA ASP A 308 -6.61 11.30 26.65
C ASP A 308 -6.86 12.77 26.99
N ARG A 309 -6.17 13.69 26.30
CA ARG A 309 -6.46 15.14 26.40
C ARG A 309 -7.90 15.51 26.04
N THR A 310 -8.61 14.61 25.35
CA THR A 310 -9.98 14.82 24.89
C THR A 310 -11.04 14.61 25.98
N GLY A 311 -10.64 14.37 27.24
CA GLY A 311 -11.58 14.22 28.36
C GLY A 311 -12.50 13.01 28.22
N SER A 312 -12.10 11.99 27.48
CA SER A 312 -12.88 10.76 27.40
C SER A 312 -12.88 10.09 28.77
N ALA A 313 -14.06 9.76 29.28
CA ALA A 313 -14.21 9.10 30.57
C ALA A 313 -13.63 7.67 30.58
N GLU A 314 -13.39 7.08 29.40
CA GLU A 314 -12.83 5.73 29.29
C GLU A 314 -11.32 5.75 29.55
N LYS A 315 -10.90 5.12 30.65
CA LYS A 315 -9.48 4.90 30.95
C LYS A 315 -8.87 3.98 29.88
N LYS A 316 -7.73 4.41 29.34
CA LYS A 316 -6.94 3.63 28.39
C LYS A 316 -5.56 3.42 28.98
N TYR A 317 -4.91 2.36 28.55
CA TYR A 317 -3.53 2.01 28.89
C TYR A 317 -2.71 1.94 27.60
N VAL A 318 -1.41 2.14 27.73
CA VAL A 318 -0.45 1.76 26.68
C VAL A 318 0.21 0.46 27.10
N ALA A 319 0.27 -0.51 26.20
CA ALA A 319 0.93 -1.79 26.39
C ALA A 319 2.09 -1.95 25.39
N ALA A 320 3.20 -2.53 25.84
CA ALA A 320 4.26 -3.01 24.97
C ALA A 320 3.87 -4.39 24.43
N PHE A 321 3.61 -4.48 23.13
CA PHE A 321 3.15 -5.72 22.48
C PHE A 321 3.81 -5.90 21.11
N GLY A 322 4.51 -7.01 20.89
CA GLY A 322 5.13 -7.31 19.58
C GLY A 322 6.21 -6.30 19.15
N GLY A 323 6.78 -5.52 20.08
CA GLY A 323 7.68 -4.41 19.78
C GLY A 323 6.97 -3.12 19.34
N LEU A 324 5.66 -3.02 19.54
CA LEU A 324 4.84 -1.84 19.33
C LEU A 324 4.36 -1.29 20.67
N GLY A 325 4.11 0.01 20.73
CA GLY A 325 3.21 0.60 21.72
C GLY A 325 1.79 0.43 21.23
N ALA A 326 1.00 -0.37 21.91
CA ALA A 326 -0.39 -0.65 21.59
C ALA A 326 -1.33 -0.01 22.62
N LEU A 327 -2.52 0.37 22.17
CA LEU A 327 -3.57 0.90 23.02
C LEU A 327 -4.39 -0.24 23.61
N LEU A 328 -4.56 -0.25 24.93
CA LEU A 328 -5.31 -1.25 25.67
C LEU A 328 -6.43 -0.54 26.44
N ARG A 329 -7.69 -0.86 26.17
CA ARG A 329 -8.82 -0.26 26.91
C ARG A 329 -8.91 -0.85 28.31
N HIS A 330 -9.37 -0.07 29.29
CA HIS A 330 -9.50 -0.56 30.66
C HIS A 330 -10.38 -1.81 30.79
N ASN A 331 -11.52 -1.83 30.08
CA ASN A 331 -12.42 -3.00 30.05
C ASN A 331 -11.77 -4.25 29.42
N ASN A 332 -10.72 -4.05 28.61
CA ASN A 332 -9.98 -5.11 27.94
C ASN A 332 -8.68 -5.45 28.66
N ALA A 333 -8.36 -4.82 29.80
CA ALA A 333 -7.13 -5.05 30.55
C ALA A 333 -7.24 -6.15 31.61
N SER A 334 -8.45 -6.70 31.83
CA SER A 334 -8.67 -7.85 32.74
C SER A 334 -8.15 -7.64 34.17
N GLY A 335 -8.23 -6.40 34.68
CA GLY A 335 -7.74 -6.06 36.02
C GLY A 335 -6.21 -5.97 36.14
N LYS A 336 -5.47 -6.04 35.03
CA LYS A 336 -4.02 -5.88 35.03
C LYS A 336 -3.62 -4.46 35.43
N VAL A 337 -2.64 -4.38 36.31
CA VAL A 337 -2.11 -3.12 36.85
C VAL A 337 -1.00 -2.62 35.92
N PRO A 338 -0.99 -1.34 35.49
CA PRO A 338 0.09 -0.79 34.69
C PRO A 338 1.39 -0.72 35.50
N LEU A 339 2.52 -0.93 34.82
CA LEU A 339 3.86 -0.90 35.42
C LEU A 339 4.22 0.49 35.98
N LEU A 340 3.72 1.54 35.34
CA LEU A 340 3.87 2.94 35.74
C LEU A 340 2.48 3.55 35.88
N ASP A 341 2.10 3.90 37.10
CA ASP A 341 0.92 4.74 37.31
C ASP A 341 1.30 6.21 37.34
N VAL A 342 0.89 6.97 36.32
CA VAL A 342 1.23 8.39 36.17
C VAL A 342 0.61 9.24 37.30
N SER A 343 -0.42 8.74 37.98
CA SER A 343 -1.00 9.41 39.17
C SER A 343 -0.25 9.15 40.47
N SER A 344 0.58 8.12 40.54
CA SER A 344 1.36 7.82 41.74
C SER A 344 2.70 8.56 41.71
N GLU A 345 3.18 8.99 42.88
CA GLU A 345 4.55 9.49 43.03
C GLU A 345 5.58 8.35 43.04
N GLU A 346 5.12 7.13 43.35
CA GLU A 346 5.91 5.92 43.22
C GLU A 346 6.15 5.67 41.73
N GLY A 347 7.41 5.71 41.29
CA GLY A 347 7.79 5.56 39.89
C GLY A 347 7.52 4.16 39.32
N VAL A 348 8.51 3.56 38.66
CA VAL A 348 8.35 2.19 38.14
C VAL A 348 8.50 1.20 39.30
N ASP A 349 7.41 0.54 39.69
CA ASP A 349 7.43 -0.50 40.72
C ASP A 349 7.84 -1.85 40.11
N GLN A 350 9.10 -2.25 40.37
CA GLN A 350 9.64 -3.51 39.86
C GLN A 350 8.94 -4.74 40.45
N ALA A 351 8.33 -4.63 41.65
CA ALA A 351 7.62 -5.74 42.26
C ALA A 351 6.34 -6.10 41.49
N ARG A 352 5.79 -5.17 40.70
CA ARG A 352 4.55 -5.34 39.94
C ARG A 352 4.75 -5.79 38.50
N VAL A 353 5.99 -6.04 38.07
CA VAL A 353 6.27 -6.45 36.67
C VAL A 353 5.46 -7.68 36.28
N ASP A 354 5.37 -8.68 37.16
CA ASP A 354 4.61 -9.91 36.91
C ASP A 354 3.09 -9.66 36.83
N GLU A 355 2.59 -8.70 37.60
CA GLU A 355 1.18 -8.29 37.56
C GLU A 355 0.84 -7.54 36.27
N SER A 356 1.78 -6.77 35.73
CA SER A 356 1.64 -6.03 34.48
C SER A 356 1.79 -6.89 33.23
N ILE A 357 2.38 -8.08 33.33
CA ILE A 357 2.48 -9.03 32.22
C ILE A 357 1.12 -9.68 31.99
N ALA A 358 0.68 -9.69 30.72
CA ALA A 358 -0.56 -10.32 30.32
C ALA A 358 -0.46 -10.94 28.93
N ASP A 359 -1.18 -12.03 28.74
CA ASP A 359 -1.39 -12.64 27.44
C ASP A 359 -2.33 -11.74 26.63
N MET A 360 -1.83 -11.18 25.54
CA MET A 360 -2.50 -10.17 24.73
C MET A 360 -2.72 -10.64 23.29
N ARG A 361 -3.75 -10.07 22.67
CA ARG A 361 -4.07 -10.21 21.24
C ARG A 361 -4.45 -8.87 20.65
N VAL A 362 -4.24 -8.70 19.35
CA VAL A 362 -4.76 -7.55 18.62
C VAL A 362 -6.27 -7.66 18.47
N VAL A 363 -7.00 -6.57 18.71
CA VAL A 363 -8.46 -6.52 18.59
C VAL A 363 -8.85 -6.69 17.12
N PRO A 364 -9.68 -7.69 16.72
CA PRO A 364 -9.93 -7.98 15.30
C PRO A 364 -10.57 -6.84 14.49
N ARG A 365 -11.37 -5.96 15.12
CA ARG A 365 -12.08 -4.84 14.45
C ARG A 365 -11.27 -3.54 14.37
N HIS A 366 -10.37 -3.33 15.31
CA HIS A 366 -9.62 -2.07 15.39
C HIS A 366 -8.14 -2.25 15.06
N GLY A 367 -7.67 -3.50 15.12
CA GLY A 367 -6.60 -4.05 14.32
C GLY A 367 -5.25 -3.37 14.46
N LEU A 368 -4.35 -3.80 13.58
CA LEU A 368 -3.09 -3.14 13.32
C LEU A 368 -3.32 -2.14 12.17
N LYS A 369 -3.33 -0.84 12.46
CA LYS A 369 -3.61 0.20 11.48
C LYS A 369 -2.33 0.91 11.05
N LEU A 370 -1.90 0.68 9.81
CA LEU A 370 -0.79 1.37 9.19
C LEU A 370 -1.19 2.81 8.85
N GLN A 371 -0.54 3.78 9.47
CA GLN A 371 -0.76 5.20 9.18
C GLN A 371 0.24 5.72 8.14
N VAL A 372 1.53 5.45 8.36
CA VAL A 372 2.62 5.92 7.51
C VAL A 372 3.60 4.76 7.31
N PRO A 373 3.80 4.27 6.08
CA PRO A 373 4.84 3.30 5.78
C PRO A 373 6.22 3.96 5.68
N PRO A 374 7.31 3.19 5.77
CA PRO A 374 8.64 3.75 5.57
C PRO A 374 8.88 3.98 4.08
N LYS A 375 9.61 5.05 3.74
CA LYS A 375 10.10 5.24 2.37
C LYS A 375 11.27 4.29 2.09
N VAL A 376 11.01 3.07 1.60
CA VAL A 376 12.06 2.06 1.38
C VAL A 376 12.90 2.33 0.13
N VAL A 377 12.30 2.97 -0.88
CA VAL A 377 12.92 3.26 -2.17
C VAL A 377 13.18 4.76 -2.33
N GLY A 378 14.38 5.12 -2.76
CA GLY A 378 14.77 6.47 -3.17
C GLY A 378 16.12 6.89 -2.58
N SER A 379 16.49 8.15 -2.82
CA SER A 379 17.81 8.67 -2.42
C SER A 379 18.07 8.70 -0.91
N LYS A 380 17.01 8.67 -0.10
CA LYS A 380 17.08 8.66 1.38
C LYS A 380 16.14 7.60 1.91
N PRO A 381 16.52 6.31 1.82
CA PRO A 381 15.64 5.25 2.23
C PRO A 381 15.55 5.21 3.77
N GLN A 382 14.33 5.13 4.26
CA GLN A 382 13.99 5.13 5.67
C GLN A 382 13.89 3.70 6.21
N GLY A 383 14.21 3.52 7.49
CA GLY A 383 14.00 2.25 8.19
C GLY A 383 12.68 2.25 8.99
N LEU A 384 12.52 1.25 9.86
CA LEU A 384 11.32 1.12 10.69
C LEU A 384 11.01 2.32 11.60
N LYS A 385 12.00 3.16 11.92
CA LYS A 385 11.78 4.37 12.74
C LYS A 385 10.81 5.38 12.10
N ALA A 386 10.64 5.33 10.78
CA ALA A 386 9.70 6.20 10.06
C ALA A 386 8.29 5.62 9.98
N VAL A 387 8.10 4.39 10.44
CA VAL A 387 6.81 3.70 10.38
C VAL A 387 5.92 4.19 11.52
N SER A 388 4.70 4.59 11.17
CA SER A 388 3.65 4.86 12.14
C SER A 388 2.55 3.80 12.02
N ILE A 389 2.39 3.02 13.07
CA ILE A 389 1.36 1.99 13.20
C ILE A 389 0.60 2.24 14.50
N LEU A 390 -0.73 2.26 14.39
CA LEU A 390 -1.62 2.26 15.54
C LEU A 390 -2.06 0.82 15.79
N ALA A 391 -1.76 0.29 16.96
CA ALA A 391 -2.20 -1.03 17.38
C ALA A 391 -3.20 -0.91 18.53
N GLU A 392 -4.28 -1.69 18.50
CA GLU A 392 -5.18 -1.85 19.63
C GLU A 392 -5.19 -3.30 20.08
N VAL A 393 -4.96 -3.54 21.37
CA VAL A 393 -4.84 -4.86 21.97
C VAL A 393 -5.86 -5.07 23.08
N MET A 394 -6.07 -6.33 23.42
CA MET A 394 -6.91 -6.80 24.51
C MET A 394 -6.19 -7.96 25.22
N THR A 395 -6.36 -8.06 26.53
CA THR A 395 -5.86 -9.21 27.29
C THR A 395 -6.83 -10.37 27.19
N GLU A 396 -6.29 -11.57 27.06
CA GLU A 396 -7.08 -12.80 27.04
C GLU A 396 -7.50 -13.14 28.47
N VAL A 397 -8.75 -12.81 28.84
CA VAL A 397 -9.34 -13.37 30.07
C VAL A 397 -9.64 -14.84 29.80
N LYS A 398 -9.18 -15.72 30.68
CA LYS A 398 -9.69 -17.09 30.77
C LYS A 398 -11.17 -17.05 31.14
N GLY A 399 -12.06 -17.03 30.14
CA GLY A 399 -13.49 -17.30 30.31
C GLY A 399 -14.51 -16.27 29.81
N THR A 400 -14.20 -14.97 29.67
CA THR A 400 -15.28 -13.96 29.53
C THR A 400 -15.37 -13.20 28.20
N GLN A 401 -14.29 -13.03 27.43
CA GLN A 401 -14.34 -12.22 26.21
C GLN A 401 -14.29 -13.03 24.92
N PHE A 402 -13.88 -14.30 25.01
CA PHE A 402 -13.91 -15.24 23.91
C PHE A 402 -14.44 -16.61 24.34
N SER A 403 -15.31 -16.65 25.34
CA SER A 403 -16.32 -17.70 25.41
C SER A 403 -16.89 -17.78 24.00
N GLN A 404 -16.47 -18.78 23.23
CA GLN A 404 -17.27 -19.16 22.10
C GLN A 404 -18.60 -19.46 22.79
N ASP A 405 -19.65 -18.69 22.50
CA ASP A 405 -21.00 -19.03 22.96
C ASP A 405 -21.28 -20.52 22.66
N ASN A 406 -20.56 -21.05 21.67
CA ASN A 406 -20.37 -22.44 21.34
C ASN A 406 -19.01 -23.04 21.78
N PRO A 407 -18.93 -23.82 22.87
CA PRO A 407 -17.66 -24.42 23.34
C PRO A 407 -17.09 -25.49 22.40
N HIS A 408 -17.79 -25.86 21.33
CA HIS A 408 -17.37 -26.91 20.42
C HIS A 408 -16.41 -26.40 19.34
N PRO A 409 -15.48 -27.24 18.85
CA PRO A 409 -14.58 -26.85 17.77
C PRO A 409 -15.36 -26.60 16.49
N LEU A 410 -14.94 -25.60 15.72
CA LEU A 410 -15.57 -25.24 14.46
C LEU A 410 -15.59 -26.41 13.48
N GLY A 411 -16.76 -26.61 12.85
CA GLY A 411 -16.97 -27.71 11.90
C GLY A 411 -17.33 -29.04 12.54
N SER A 412 -17.30 -29.16 13.88
CA SER A 412 -17.83 -30.36 14.55
C SER A 412 -19.36 -30.44 14.43
N ALA A 413 -19.90 -31.66 14.46
CA ALA A 413 -21.34 -31.86 14.44
C ALA A 413 -22.03 -31.17 15.63
N GLN A 414 -21.39 -31.14 16.81
CA GLN A 414 -21.92 -30.41 17.97
C GLN A 414 -21.91 -28.90 17.74
N TYR A 415 -20.90 -28.35 17.07
CA TYR A 415 -20.87 -26.93 16.73
C TYR A 415 -22.07 -26.55 15.86
N VAL A 416 -22.39 -27.38 14.85
CA VAL A 416 -23.52 -27.15 13.93
C VAL A 416 -24.86 -27.39 14.62
N ALA A 417 -24.94 -28.37 15.52
CA ALA A 417 -26.16 -28.73 16.23
C ALA A 417 -26.50 -27.77 17.40
N GLN A 418 -25.55 -26.96 17.86
CA GLN A 418 -25.80 -26.07 18.97
C GLN A 418 -26.83 -25.01 18.61
N ALA A 419 -27.95 -25.03 19.35
CA ALA A 419 -28.98 -24.02 19.22
C ALA A 419 -28.37 -22.63 19.50
N PRO A 420 -28.72 -21.60 18.69
CA PRO A 420 -28.27 -20.25 18.94
C PRO A 420 -28.68 -19.85 20.37
N PRO A 421 -27.82 -19.16 21.13
CA PRO A 421 -28.13 -18.76 22.49
C PRO A 421 -29.46 -17.98 22.48
N THR A 422 -30.45 -18.49 23.22
CA THR A 422 -31.82 -17.94 23.28
C THR A 422 -31.89 -16.64 24.08
N THR A 423 -30.80 -16.25 24.74
CA THR A 423 -30.67 -14.97 25.40
C THR A 423 -30.76 -13.87 24.35
N LYS A 424 -31.85 -13.09 24.40
CA LYS A 424 -32.12 -11.88 23.60
C LYS A 424 -31.11 -10.75 23.83
N SER A 425 -29.86 -11.04 24.20
CA SER A 425 -28.75 -10.16 23.87
C SER A 425 -28.60 -10.22 22.35
N SER A 426 -29.41 -9.39 21.67
CA SER A 426 -29.34 -9.20 20.23
C SER A 426 -27.86 -9.13 19.85
N PRO A 427 -27.32 -10.07 19.05
CA PRO A 427 -25.91 -10.07 18.71
C PRO A 427 -25.65 -8.68 18.14
N LYS A 428 -24.87 -7.86 18.84
CA LYS A 428 -24.55 -6.49 18.42
C LYS A 428 -23.81 -6.59 17.09
N ASN A 429 -24.61 -6.63 16.02
CA ASN A 429 -24.28 -6.72 14.61
C ASN A 429 -22.83 -7.15 14.33
N LEU A 430 -22.61 -8.46 14.29
CA LEU A 430 -21.48 -9.07 13.58
C LEU A 430 -21.75 -9.18 12.09
N ALA A 431 -22.90 -8.71 11.59
CA ALA A 431 -23.04 -8.36 10.19
C ALA A 431 -21.86 -7.46 9.84
N ALA A 432 -20.88 -8.03 9.12
CA ALA A 432 -19.87 -7.24 8.44
C ALA A 432 -20.66 -6.13 7.77
N PRO A 433 -20.39 -4.85 8.06
CA PRO A 433 -21.15 -3.77 7.46
C PRO A 433 -21.13 -4.08 5.97
N ARG A 434 -22.29 -4.43 5.39
CA ARG A 434 -22.40 -4.60 3.94
C ARG A 434 -21.68 -3.38 3.42
N HIS A 435 -20.62 -3.62 2.64
CA HIS A 435 -19.81 -2.58 2.04
C HIS A 435 -20.73 -1.91 1.02
N THR A 436 -21.73 -1.18 1.51
CA THR A 436 -22.42 -0.17 0.76
C THR A 436 -21.28 0.69 0.28
N PRO A 437 -21.12 0.88 -1.04
CA PRO A 437 -20.10 1.79 -1.55
C PRO A 437 -20.31 3.06 -0.77
N HIS A 438 -19.30 3.45 0.04
CA HIS A 438 -19.45 4.50 1.04
C HIS A 438 -20.10 5.69 0.34
N ARG A 439 -21.41 5.86 0.53
CA ARG A 439 -22.14 7.06 0.13
C ARG A 439 -21.38 8.13 0.87
N ALA A 440 -20.57 8.91 0.12
CA ALA A 440 -19.56 9.79 0.65
C ALA A 440 -20.13 10.42 1.92
N ARG A 441 -19.70 9.93 3.09
CA ARG A 441 -20.14 10.51 4.35
C ARG A 441 -19.74 11.95 4.18
N ASN A 442 -20.75 12.83 4.11
CA ASN A 442 -20.55 14.26 3.93
C ASN A 442 -19.36 14.61 4.79
N PHE A 443 -18.24 14.92 4.13
CA PHE A 443 -17.04 15.37 4.80
C PHE A 443 -17.57 16.43 5.76
N VAL A 444 -17.36 16.27 7.06
CA VAL A 444 -17.43 17.43 7.94
C VAL A 444 -16.38 18.34 7.31
N PRO A 445 -16.78 19.43 6.63
CA PRO A 445 -15.81 20.28 5.99
C PRO A 445 -14.84 20.65 7.10
N LEU A 446 -13.53 20.46 6.86
CA LEU A 446 -12.49 21.00 7.75
C LEU A 446 -12.98 22.38 8.16
N ARG A 447 -13.29 22.53 9.46
CA ARG A 447 -13.90 23.73 10.06
C ARG A 447 -13.21 24.91 9.41
N ARG A 448 -13.91 25.60 8.50
CA ARG A 448 -13.33 26.67 7.67
C ARG A 448 -12.61 27.57 8.65
N GLN A 449 -11.28 27.57 8.61
CA GLN A 449 -10.52 28.51 9.43
C GLN A 449 -10.99 29.89 9.00
N ASN A 450 -11.36 30.73 9.97
CA ASN A 450 -11.86 32.07 9.67
C ASN A 450 -10.89 32.73 8.68
N PRO A 451 -11.36 33.18 7.49
CA PRO A 451 -10.48 33.74 6.46
C PRO A 451 -9.67 34.93 7.00
N GLU A 452 -10.24 35.65 7.97
CA GLU A 452 -9.57 36.74 8.68
C GLU A 452 -8.32 36.30 9.43
N LYS A 453 -8.31 35.11 10.06
CA LYS A 453 -7.11 34.59 10.74
C LYS A 453 -6.03 34.23 9.73
N LEU A 454 -6.41 33.67 8.57
CA LEU A 454 -5.48 33.35 7.49
C LEU A 454 -4.86 34.60 6.86
N ILE A 455 -5.67 35.64 6.64
CA ILE A 455 -5.22 36.94 6.13
C ILE A 455 -4.29 37.61 7.15
N ALA A 456 -4.62 37.62 8.45
CA ALA A 456 -3.76 38.16 9.50
C ALA A 456 -2.41 37.43 9.58
N THR A 457 -2.42 36.10 9.42
CA THR A 457 -1.18 35.29 9.41
C THR A 457 -0.32 35.59 8.19
N LEU A 458 -0.93 35.72 7.00
CA LEU A 458 -0.23 36.08 5.77
C LEU A 458 0.33 37.51 5.81
N GLN A 459 -0.44 38.46 6.35
CA GLN A 459 0.02 39.85 6.55
C GLN A 459 1.18 39.94 7.54
N GLY A 460 1.20 39.10 8.58
CA GLY A 460 2.32 38.97 9.50
C GLY A 460 3.60 38.47 8.83
N MET A 461 3.49 37.50 7.91
CA MET A 461 4.64 36.97 7.17
C MET A 461 5.21 37.98 6.17
N THR A 462 4.38 38.84 5.56
CA THR A 462 4.86 39.87 4.64
C THR A 462 5.57 41.03 5.34
N LYS A 463 5.20 41.35 6.59
CA LYS A 463 5.85 42.42 7.37
C LYS A 463 7.24 42.04 7.90
N LEU A 464 7.56 40.75 8.01
CA LEU A 464 8.84 40.27 8.52
C LEU A 464 9.99 40.29 7.49
N ARG A 465 9.74 40.65 6.22
CA ARG A 465 10.75 40.67 5.16
C ARG A 465 11.42 42.03 4.91
N GLY A 466 11.18 43.02 5.76
CA GLY A 466 11.63 44.41 5.56
C GLY A 466 12.65 44.93 6.58
N LYS A 467 13.41 44.09 7.29
CA LYS A 467 14.57 44.58 8.05
C LYS A 467 15.80 44.54 7.14
N PRO A 468 16.38 45.69 6.74
CA PRO A 468 17.68 45.70 6.08
C PRO A 468 18.71 45.12 7.04
N VAL A 469 19.51 44.18 6.55
CA VAL A 469 20.73 43.72 7.20
C VAL A 469 21.66 44.92 7.25
N ARG A 470 22.16 45.28 8.44
CA ARG A 470 23.22 46.28 8.58
C ARG A 470 24.53 45.62 8.17
N ASP A 471 25.26 46.23 7.24
CA ASP A 471 26.52 45.77 6.68
C ASP A 471 27.74 46.05 7.59
N ASP A 472 27.53 46.24 8.89
CA ASP A 472 28.60 46.54 9.86
C ASP A 472 28.96 45.29 10.66
N GLU A 473 29.53 44.27 10.01
CA GLU A 473 30.36 43.22 10.62
C GLU A 473 30.99 42.37 9.50
N LEU A 474 32.13 42.84 8.99
CA LEU A 474 33.13 42.09 8.24
C LEU A 474 34.51 42.40 8.82
#